data_AF-A0A0C2N2D4-F1
#
_entry.id   AF-A0A0C2N2D4-F1
#
_cell.length_a   1.000
_cell.length_b   1.000
_cell.length_c   1.000
_cell.angle_alpha   90.00
_cell.angle_beta   90.00
_cell.angle_gamma   90.00
#
_symmetry.space_group_name_H-M   'P 1'
#
loop_
_entity.id
_entity.type
_entity.pdbx_description
1 polymer ?
#
loop_
_entity_poly.entity_id
_entity_poly.type
_entity_poly.pdbx_seq_one_letter_code
_entity_poly.pdbx_strand_id
1 'polypeptide(L)'
;MTQIKSITAIRLNSILKRDQKMTSTSSKRVTNLFRKLFNHEEKSFYTLDIEKVAKNSLQWYIQRYGCPFPPLVIYIIDKITREGLTSEGIFRRSGRKSNINILEKMSIEDIIHQDLSPFSIYDFADYLKLFMRGLPEAILVDNISSIFTTIHSI
;
A
#
# COMPACT_ATOMS: atom_id res chain seq x y z
N MET A 1 -15.95 -11.85 -27.54
CA MET A 1 -15.11 -12.31 -26.41
C MET A 1 -13.66 -11.90 -26.67
N THR A 2 -13.33 -10.63 -26.39
CA THR A 2 -12.03 -10.07 -26.74
C THR A 2 -11.13 -10.07 -25.51
N GLN A 3 -10.14 -10.96 -25.49
CA GLN A 3 -9.13 -11.06 -24.43
C GLN A 3 -8.20 -9.84 -24.49
N ILE A 4 -8.61 -8.74 -23.84
CA ILE A 4 -7.69 -7.64 -23.53
C ILE A 4 -6.83 -8.11 -22.36
N LYS A 5 -5.72 -8.79 -22.66
CA LYS A 5 -4.69 -9.03 -21.65
C LYS A 5 -4.13 -7.67 -21.28
N SER A 6 -4.33 -7.27 -20.02
CA SER A 6 -3.84 -5.99 -19.51
C SER A 6 -2.35 -5.82 -19.84
N ILE A 7 -1.93 -4.60 -20.15
CA ILE A 7 -0.53 -4.28 -20.48
C ILE A 7 0.41 -4.82 -19.37
N THR A 8 -0.05 -4.78 -18.13
CA THR A 8 0.60 -5.38 -16.95
C THR A 8 0.72 -6.90 -17.05
N ALA A 9 -0.32 -7.62 -17.48
CA ALA A 9 -0.26 -9.07 -17.70
C ALA A 9 0.70 -9.45 -18.84
N ILE A 10 0.77 -8.67 -19.91
CA ILE A 10 1.75 -8.87 -20.98
C ILE A 10 3.18 -8.65 -20.45
N ARG A 11 3.37 -7.64 -19.60
CA ARG A 11 4.68 -7.29 -19.02
C ARG A 11 5.15 -8.30 -17.98
N LEU A 12 4.27 -8.76 -17.09
CA LEU A 12 4.55 -9.84 -16.14
C LEU A 12 4.93 -11.14 -16.87
N ASN A 13 4.20 -11.50 -17.93
CA ASN A 13 4.55 -12.67 -18.75
C ASN A 13 5.92 -12.53 -19.43
N SER A 14 6.31 -11.32 -19.85
CA SER A 14 7.64 -11.08 -20.43
C SER A 14 8.78 -11.17 -19.40
N ILE A 15 8.50 -10.90 -18.12
CA ILE A 15 9.50 -10.96 -17.03
C ILE A 15 9.61 -12.40 -16.52
N LEU A 16 8.49 -13.09 -16.30
CA LEU A 16 8.45 -14.51 -15.93
C LEU A 16 9.17 -15.41 -16.95
N LYS A 17 9.03 -15.11 -18.26
CA LYS A 17 9.77 -15.82 -19.32
C LYS A 17 11.28 -15.58 -19.29
N ARG A 18 11.76 -14.47 -18.71
CA ARG A 18 13.20 -14.18 -18.56
C ARG A 18 13.79 -14.83 -17.30
N ASP A 19 13.02 -14.94 -16.23
CA ASP A 19 13.46 -15.51 -14.96
C ASP A 19 13.54 -17.05 -14.93
N GLN A 20 12.91 -17.76 -15.88
CA GLN A 20 13.11 -19.20 -16.03
C GLN A 20 14.56 -19.59 -16.37
N LYS A 21 15.42 -18.63 -16.72
CA LYS A 21 16.83 -18.88 -17.09
C LYS A 21 17.84 -18.76 -15.94
N MET A 22 17.43 -18.40 -14.71
CA MET A 22 18.36 -18.16 -13.59
C MET A 22 17.93 -18.88 -12.30
N THR A 23 18.46 -20.08 -12.13
CA THR A 23 18.41 -20.84 -10.87
C THR A 23 19.33 -20.24 -9.81
N SER A 24 18.99 -20.50 -8.54
CA SER A 24 19.80 -20.35 -7.33
C SER A 24 20.32 -18.95 -6.96
N THR A 25 19.56 -18.23 -6.11
CA THR A 25 20.06 -17.69 -4.81
C THR A 25 18.98 -16.85 -4.15
N SER A 26 18.84 -17.09 -2.85
CA SER A 26 17.81 -16.66 -1.93
C SER A 26 18.04 -15.24 -1.38
N SER A 27 16.94 -14.63 -0.92
CA SER A 27 16.88 -13.58 0.11
C SER A 27 17.02 -12.08 -0.24
N LYS A 28 17.10 -11.67 -1.52
CA LYS A 28 17.05 -10.21 -1.90
C LYS A 28 16.01 -9.87 -2.98
N ARG A 29 15.13 -10.81 -3.35
CA ARG A 29 14.30 -10.71 -4.58
C ARG A 29 13.14 -9.72 -4.51
N VAL A 30 12.56 -9.45 -3.35
CA VAL A 30 11.40 -8.55 -3.25
C VAL A 30 11.81 -7.10 -3.53
N THR A 31 13.02 -6.66 -3.18
CA THR A 31 13.39 -5.23 -3.37
C THR A 31 13.73 -4.89 -4.82
N ASN A 32 14.34 -5.82 -5.58
CA ASN A 32 14.81 -5.54 -6.94
C ASN A 32 13.73 -5.68 -8.01
N LEU A 33 12.76 -6.58 -7.82
CA LEU A 33 11.62 -6.71 -8.73
C LEU A 33 10.72 -5.49 -8.61
N PHE A 34 10.41 -5.06 -7.38
CA PHE A 34 9.64 -3.86 -7.12
C PHE A 34 10.36 -2.66 -7.72
N ARG A 35 11.63 -2.41 -7.36
CA ARG A 35 12.41 -1.30 -7.94
C ARG A 35 12.37 -1.26 -9.47
N LYS A 36 12.50 -2.40 -10.16
CA LYS A 36 12.40 -2.45 -11.63
C LYS A 36 10.98 -2.25 -12.19
N LEU A 37 9.94 -2.63 -11.46
CA LEU A 37 8.55 -2.38 -11.85
C LEU A 37 8.17 -0.89 -11.75
N PHE A 38 8.70 -0.19 -10.74
CA PHE A 38 8.35 1.22 -10.46
C PHE A 38 9.27 2.26 -11.15
N ASN A 39 10.41 1.86 -11.69
CA ASN A 39 11.46 2.78 -12.18
C ASN A 39 11.16 3.56 -13.48
N HIS A 40 10.00 3.38 -14.12
CA HIS A 40 9.82 3.88 -15.49
C HIS A 40 8.58 4.73 -15.76
N GLU A 41 7.88 5.22 -14.74
CA GLU A 41 6.74 6.12 -14.98
C GLU A 41 6.83 7.42 -14.18
N GLU A 42 6.34 8.47 -14.82
CA GLU A 42 6.65 9.89 -14.70
C GLU A 42 6.83 10.44 -13.28
N LYS A 43 7.86 11.31 -13.15
CA LYS A 43 8.24 12.08 -11.96
C LYS A 43 7.09 12.88 -11.30
N SER A 44 5.95 13.05 -11.96
CA SER A 44 4.80 13.79 -11.43
C SER A 44 3.93 13.00 -10.43
N PHE A 45 4.10 11.68 -10.33
CA PHE A 45 3.26 10.81 -9.49
C PHE A 45 3.93 10.38 -8.17
N TYR A 46 5.15 10.83 -7.90
CA TYR A 46 5.85 10.51 -6.66
C TYR A 46 5.30 11.33 -5.49
N THR A 47 4.61 12.46 -5.74
CA THR A 47 3.88 13.21 -4.71
C THR A 47 2.56 12.53 -4.40
N LEU A 48 2.57 11.66 -3.39
CA LEU A 48 1.41 10.92 -2.93
C LEU A 48 0.66 11.75 -1.88
N ASP A 49 0.03 12.87 -2.28
CA ASP A 49 -0.96 13.55 -1.42
C ASP A 49 -2.00 12.50 -1.01
N ILE A 50 -2.13 12.14 0.27
CA ILE A 50 -3.10 11.10 0.69
C ILE A 50 -4.48 11.34 0.11
N GLU A 51 -4.92 12.59 -0.01
CA GLU A 51 -6.18 12.89 -0.67
C GLU A 51 -6.25 12.35 -2.10
N LYS A 52 -5.20 12.48 -2.90
CA LYS A 52 -5.16 11.92 -4.26
C LYS A 52 -4.97 10.41 -4.26
N VAL A 53 -4.22 9.87 -3.30
CA VAL A 53 -3.94 8.44 -3.20
C VAL A 53 -5.18 7.68 -2.76
N ALA A 54 -5.76 8.08 -1.64
CA ALA A 54 -6.94 7.43 -1.11
C ALA A 54 -8.14 7.55 -2.07
N LYS A 55 -8.23 8.59 -2.91
CA LYS A 55 -9.29 8.73 -3.93
C LYS A 55 -9.27 7.66 -5.03
N ASN A 56 -8.18 6.90 -5.22
CA ASN A 56 -8.15 5.85 -6.24
C ASN A 56 -8.66 4.51 -5.68
N SER A 57 -9.33 3.72 -6.51
CA SER A 57 -9.76 2.38 -6.11
C SER A 57 -8.57 1.43 -5.92
N LEU A 58 -8.70 0.43 -5.04
CA LEU A 58 -7.65 -0.59 -4.85
C LEU A 58 -7.32 -1.32 -6.16
N GLN A 59 -8.31 -1.48 -7.04
CA GLN A 59 -8.11 -2.05 -8.37
C GLN A 59 -7.16 -1.20 -9.24
N TRP A 60 -7.23 0.12 -9.13
CA TRP A 60 -6.30 1.03 -9.81
C TRP A 60 -4.86 0.75 -9.37
N TYR A 61 -4.63 0.58 -8.06
CA TYR A 61 -3.32 0.22 -7.51
C TYR A 61 -2.82 -1.12 -8.04
N ILE A 62 -3.67 -2.16 -8.08
CA ILE A 62 -3.31 -3.47 -8.63
C ILE A 62 -2.87 -3.35 -10.10
N GLN A 63 -3.62 -2.60 -10.90
CA GLN A 63 -3.32 -2.43 -12.32
C GLN A 63 -2.01 -1.68 -12.55
N ARG A 64 -1.75 -0.65 -11.74
CA ARG A 64 -0.60 0.25 -11.89
C ARG A 64 0.69 -0.34 -11.32
N TYR A 65 0.60 -0.97 -10.16
CA TYR A 65 1.75 -1.35 -9.35
C TYR A 65 1.87 -2.85 -9.12
N GLY A 66 0.88 -3.63 -9.56
CA GLY A 66 0.81 -5.07 -9.30
C GLY A 66 0.48 -5.41 -7.84
N CYS A 67 0.22 -4.42 -7.00
CA CYS A 67 -0.14 -4.57 -5.59
C CYS A 67 -1.36 -3.69 -5.25
N PRO A 68 -2.25 -4.15 -4.36
CA PRO A 68 -3.47 -3.41 -4.02
C PRO A 68 -3.24 -2.15 -3.20
N PHE A 69 -2.04 -1.97 -2.64
CA PHE A 69 -1.71 -0.83 -1.79
C PHE A 69 -0.46 -0.11 -2.26
N PRO A 70 -0.36 1.22 -2.07
CA PRO A 70 0.87 1.97 -2.27
C PRO A 70 2.03 1.45 -1.40
N PRO A 71 3.30 1.61 -1.82
CA PRO A 71 4.47 1.21 -1.04
C PRO A 71 4.52 1.79 0.38
N LEU A 72 4.09 3.05 0.57
CA LEU A 72 4.02 3.70 1.89
C LEU A 72 3.09 2.94 2.85
N VAL A 73 1.90 2.59 2.36
CA VAL A 73 0.89 1.86 3.15
C VAL A 73 1.41 0.48 3.52
N ILE A 74 2.08 -0.21 2.59
CA ILE A 74 2.69 -1.52 2.85
C ILE A 74 3.77 -1.41 3.92
N TYR A 75 4.66 -0.41 3.82
CA TYR A 75 5.69 -0.16 4.83
C TYR A 75 5.08 0.10 6.22
N ILE A 76 4.06 0.95 6.28
CA ILE A 76 3.35 1.28 7.52
C ILE A 76 2.72 0.03 8.15
N ILE A 77 2.09 -0.83 7.35
CA ILE A 77 1.52 -2.09 7.83
C ILE A 77 2.62 -3.00 8.41
N ASP A 78 3.75 -3.16 7.71
CA ASP A 78 4.89 -3.96 8.21
C ASP A 78 5.45 -3.39 9.52
N LYS A 79 5.60 -2.07 9.61
CA LYS A 79 6.07 -1.37 10.81
C LYS A 79 5.14 -1.57 12.01
N ILE A 80 3.83 -1.38 11.81
CA ILE A 80 2.81 -1.64 12.85
C ILE A 80 2.79 -3.11 13.25
N THR A 81 2.95 -4.03 12.30
CA THR A 81 2.97 -5.47 12.59
C THR A 81 4.19 -5.86 13.43
N ARG A 82 5.34 -5.21 13.24
CA ARG A 82 6.57 -5.50 14.00
C ARG A 82 6.59 -4.86 15.38
N GLU A 83 6.19 -3.60 15.47
CA GLU A 83 6.41 -2.77 16.67
C GLU A 83 5.10 -2.49 17.43
N GLY A 84 3.97 -2.48 16.73
CA GLY A 84 2.66 -2.13 17.27
C GLY A 84 2.11 -3.13 18.29
N LEU A 85 2.52 -4.41 18.25
CA LEU A 85 2.08 -5.40 19.26
C LEU A 85 2.58 -5.06 20.67
N THR A 86 3.71 -4.39 20.77
CA THR A 86 4.28 -3.97 22.07
C THR A 86 3.73 -2.64 22.57
N SER A 87 2.94 -1.95 21.73
CA SER A 87 2.46 -0.59 21.98
C SER A 87 1.05 -0.60 22.55
N GLU A 88 0.88 0.01 23.73
CA GLU A 88 -0.42 0.05 24.40
C GLU A 88 -1.44 0.91 23.65
N GLY A 89 -2.59 0.32 23.31
CA GLY A 89 -3.69 1.05 22.69
C GLY A 89 -3.40 1.48 21.25
N ILE A 90 -2.63 0.69 20.49
CA ILE A 90 -2.48 0.87 19.04
C ILE A 90 -3.87 0.96 18.36
N PHE A 91 -4.01 1.84 17.38
CA PHE A 91 -5.28 2.25 16.74
C PHE A 91 -6.32 2.98 17.62
N ARG A 92 -6.21 2.92 18.96
CA ARG A 92 -7.06 3.67 19.91
C ARG A 92 -6.48 5.03 20.27
N ARG A 93 -5.18 5.10 20.60
CA ARG A 93 -4.47 6.35 20.90
C ARG A 93 -4.14 7.06 19.58
N SER A 94 -4.44 8.35 19.52
CA SER A 94 -4.13 9.18 18.34
C SER A 94 -2.67 9.61 18.31
N GLY A 95 -2.13 9.65 17.10
CA GLY A 95 -0.87 10.28 16.77
C GLY A 95 -0.98 11.80 16.68
N ARG A 96 0.15 12.46 16.42
CA ARG A 96 0.23 13.91 16.24
C ARG A 96 -0.25 14.27 14.83
N LYS A 97 -1.27 15.13 14.75
CA LYS A 97 -1.81 15.60 13.46
C LYS A 97 -0.77 16.23 12.54
N SER A 98 0.20 16.97 13.09
CA SER A 98 1.31 17.54 12.32
C SER A 98 2.16 16.47 11.64
N ASN A 99 2.44 15.37 12.34
CA ASN A 99 3.22 14.26 11.82
C ASN A 99 2.45 13.52 10.73
N ILE A 100 1.16 13.30 10.95
CA ILE A 100 0.26 12.72 9.94
C ILE A 100 0.29 13.58 8.68
N ASN A 101 0.08 14.90 8.78
CA ASN A 101 0.15 15.85 7.66
C ASN A 101 1.47 15.80 6.88
N ILE A 102 2.59 15.52 7.55
CA ILE A 102 3.90 15.36 6.89
C ILE A 102 3.95 14.02 6.14
N LEU A 103 3.51 12.93 6.78
CA LEU A 103 3.40 11.63 6.13
C LEU A 103 2.48 11.69 4.89
N GLU A 104 1.43 12.53 4.93
CA GLU A 104 0.53 12.67 3.77
C GLU A 104 1.18 13.31 2.54
N LYS A 105 2.28 14.03 2.72
CA LYS A 105 2.99 14.73 1.64
C LYS A 105 4.24 13.99 1.18
N MET A 106 4.56 12.88 1.85
CA MET A 106 5.80 12.15 1.65
C MET A 106 5.76 11.37 0.33
N SER A 107 6.82 11.46 -0.46
CA SER A 107 6.95 10.73 -1.71
C SER A 107 7.50 9.31 -1.54
N ILE A 108 7.35 8.48 -2.57
CA ILE A 108 7.98 7.14 -2.59
C ILE A 108 9.51 7.23 -2.48
N GLU A 109 10.11 8.28 -3.06
CA GLU A 109 11.56 8.52 -2.98
C GLU A 109 11.97 8.90 -1.55
N ASP A 110 11.18 9.74 -0.88
CA ASP A 110 11.42 10.13 0.51
C ASP A 110 11.37 8.90 1.43
N ILE A 111 10.47 7.94 1.21
CA ILE A 111 10.38 6.74 2.06
C ILE A 111 11.64 5.86 1.94
N ILE A 112 12.26 5.83 0.77
CA ILE A 112 13.46 5.02 0.52
C ILE A 112 14.69 5.72 1.12
N HIS A 113 14.70 7.04 1.18
CA HIS A 113 15.88 7.85 1.50
C HIS A 113 15.83 8.57 2.85
N GLN A 114 14.65 8.73 3.45
CA GLN A 114 14.45 9.51 4.66
C GLN A 114 14.30 8.62 5.89
N ASP A 115 14.87 9.08 7.00
CA ASP A 115 14.69 8.42 8.28
C ASP A 115 13.27 8.68 8.82
N LEU A 116 12.53 7.59 9.01
CA LEU A 116 11.17 7.57 9.55
C LEU A 116 11.13 7.35 11.08
N SER A 117 12.30 7.34 11.74
CA SER A 117 12.43 7.32 13.19
C SER A 117 11.68 8.42 13.98
N PRO A 118 11.46 9.66 13.47
CA PRO A 118 10.76 10.68 14.27
C PRO A 118 9.25 10.44 14.37
N PHE A 119 8.69 9.54 13.55
CA PHE A 119 7.28 9.21 13.57
C PHE A 119 7.00 8.12 14.59
N SER A 120 5.96 8.33 15.38
CA SER A 120 5.49 7.33 16.33
C SER A 120 4.66 6.25 15.62
N ILE A 121 4.61 5.06 16.21
CA ILE A 121 3.71 3.99 15.77
C ILE A 121 2.23 4.41 15.77
N TYR A 122 1.84 5.35 16.64
CA TYR A 122 0.50 5.93 16.67
C TYR A 122 0.23 6.83 15.46
N ASP A 123 1.26 7.53 14.96
CA ASP A 123 1.15 8.37 13.77
C ASP A 123 0.91 7.48 12.53
N PHE A 124 1.65 6.37 12.44
CA PHE A 124 1.48 5.37 11.39
C PHE A 124 0.09 4.69 11.45
N ALA A 125 -0.40 4.38 12.65
CA ALA A 125 -1.73 3.80 12.83
C ALA A 125 -2.85 4.77 12.41
N ASP A 126 -2.72 6.05 12.75
CA ASP A 126 -3.68 7.08 12.33
C ASP A 126 -3.62 7.36 10.84
N TYR A 127 -2.43 7.40 10.25
CA TYR A 127 -2.25 7.48 8.80
C TYR A 127 -2.99 6.33 8.09
N LEU A 128 -2.82 5.10 8.58
CA LEU A 128 -3.46 3.92 7.98
C LEU A 128 -5.00 4.03 8.06
N LYS A 129 -5.53 4.50 9.19
CA LYS A 129 -6.97 4.75 9.34
C LYS A 129 -7.48 5.80 8.34
N LEU A 130 -6.74 6.89 8.16
CA LEU A 130 -7.10 7.95 7.21
C LEU A 130 -7.06 7.44 5.77
N PHE A 131 -6.03 6.68 5.40
CA PHE A 131 -5.95 6.03 4.09
C PHE A 131 -7.16 5.13 3.83
N MET A 132 -7.47 4.23 4.76
CA MET A 132 -8.63 3.32 4.63
C MET A 132 -9.96 4.08 4.54
N ARG A 133 -10.11 5.18 5.29
CA ARG A 133 -11.31 6.03 5.25
C ARG A 133 -11.45 6.82 3.96
N GLY A 134 -10.33 7.17 3.33
CA GLY A 134 -10.32 7.96 2.10
C GLY A 134 -10.58 7.15 0.83
N LEU A 135 -10.63 5.81 0.92
CA LEU A 135 -10.93 4.94 -0.21
C LEU A 135 -12.32 5.25 -0.81
N PRO A 136 -12.49 5.20 -2.14
CA PRO A 136 -13.77 5.49 -2.80
C PRO A 136 -14.83 4.43 -2.49
N GLU A 137 -14.41 3.22 -2.14
CA GLU A 137 -15.26 2.10 -1.76
C GLU A 137 -14.84 1.61 -0.37
N ALA A 138 -15.83 1.30 0.47
CA ALA A 138 -15.55 0.65 1.75
C ALA A 138 -14.90 -0.72 1.51
N ILE A 139 -13.90 -1.06 2.32
CA ILE A 139 -13.20 -2.35 2.22
C ILE A 139 -14.19 -3.51 2.46
N LEU A 140 -15.18 -3.29 3.32
CA LEU A 140 -16.34 -4.16 3.45
C LEU A 140 -17.42 -3.66 2.50
N VAL A 141 -17.67 -4.44 1.45
CA VAL A 141 -18.74 -4.17 0.49
C VAL A 141 -20.09 -4.26 1.20
N ASP A 142 -21.06 -3.42 0.84
CA ASP A 142 -22.36 -3.30 1.50
C ASP A 142 -23.13 -4.63 1.61
N ASN A 143 -22.93 -5.53 0.63
CA ASN A 143 -23.50 -6.87 0.64
C ASN A 143 -22.93 -7.78 1.75
N ILE A 144 -21.69 -7.57 2.18
CA ILE A 144 -21.06 -8.29 3.29
C ILE A 144 -21.58 -7.72 4.61
N SER A 145 -21.82 -6.42 4.68
CA SER A 145 -22.39 -5.76 5.87
C SER A 145 -23.74 -6.36 6.27
N SER A 146 -24.66 -6.55 5.30
CA SER A 146 -25.97 -7.15 5.56
C SER A 146 -25.88 -8.61 6.02
N ILE A 147 -24.91 -9.37 5.49
CA ILE A 147 -24.61 -10.74 5.93
C ILE A 147 -24.14 -10.73 7.39
N PHE A 148 -23.21 -9.84 7.76
CA PHE A 148 -22.76 -9.71 9.14
C PHE A 148 -23.89 -9.34 10.09
N THR A 149 -24.76 -8.38 9.72
CA THR A 149 -25.93 -8.04 10.52
C THR A 149 -26.83 -9.25 10.73
N THR A 150 -27.09 -10.03 9.68
CA THR A 150 -27.92 -11.23 9.77
C THR A 150 -27.32 -12.26 10.73
N ILE A 151 -26.02 -12.52 10.64
CA ILE A 151 -25.32 -13.48 11.51
C ILE A 151 -25.35 -13.04 12.98
N HIS A 152 -25.17 -11.75 13.26
CA HIS A 152 -25.16 -11.22 14.63
C HIS A 152 -26.55 -10.96 15.22
N SER A 153 -27.61 -11.08 14.42
CA SER A 153 -29.00 -10.97 14.88
C SER A 153 -29.61 -12.33 15.28
N ILE A 154 -28.86 -13.41 15.06
CA ILE A 154 -29.15 -14.78 15.53
C ILE A 154 -28.55 -14.96 16.92
#